data_AF-A0A4Z0H0Q6-F1
#
_entry.id   AF-A0A4Z0H0Q6-F1
#
_cell.length_a   1.000
_cell.length_b   1.000
_cell.length_c   1.000
_cell.angle_alpha   90.00
_cell.angle_beta   90.00
_cell.angle_gamma   90.00
#
_symmetry.space_group_name_H-M   'P 1'
#
loop_
_entity.id
_entity.type
_entity.pdbx_description
1 polymer ?
#
loop_
_entity_poly.entity_id
_entity_poly.type
_entity_poly.pdbx_seq_one_letter_code
_entity_poly.pdbx_strand_id
1 'polypeptide(L)'
;MDKKTIGIIVAYTVIMGSLLFATFGLNWNPSGYDYTIDGETLTIERGLFSPEVEESNISDNQSEALLFYLELSKERSQWKVDLTVIGLLLPFLLLMFVPAKRPFKEKVPKNWYRLIVSGAAVLYIAYSVTQHVEIIEQINEYAKPLL
;
A
#
# COMPACT_ATOMS: atom_id res chain seq x y z
N MET A 1 23.37 22.72 -7.17
CA MET A 1 22.45 22.09 -6.20
C MET A 1 23.27 21.32 -5.17
N ASP A 2 22.96 21.40 -3.87
CA ASP A 2 23.71 20.68 -2.82
C ASP A 2 23.59 19.15 -3.03
N LYS A 3 24.69 18.41 -2.89
CA LYS A 3 24.73 16.93 -2.97
C LYS A 3 23.68 16.29 -2.05
N LYS A 4 23.43 16.89 -0.88
CA LYS A 4 22.41 16.40 0.07
C LYS A 4 20.99 16.54 -0.47
N THR A 5 20.70 17.63 -1.19
CA THR A 5 19.40 17.84 -1.82
C THR A 5 19.19 16.89 -2.99
N ILE A 6 20.23 16.67 -3.81
CA ILE A 6 20.19 15.65 -4.88
C ILE A 6 19.90 14.27 -4.28
N GLY A 7 20.58 13.90 -3.20
CA GLY A 7 20.38 12.61 -2.54
C GLY A 7 18.95 12.38 -2.05
N ILE A 8 18.30 13.40 -1.47
CA ILE A 8 16.89 13.30 -1.07
C ILE A 8 15.97 13.10 -2.27
N ILE A 9 16.17 13.88 -3.34
CA ILE A 9 15.33 13.78 -4.55
C ILE A 9 15.47 12.39 -5.17
N VAL A 10 16.70 11.88 -5.29
CA VAL A 10 16.97 10.54 -5.80
C VAL A 10 16.33 9.48 -4.91
N ALA A 11 16.50 9.56 -3.59
CA ALA A 11 15.91 8.60 -2.66
C ALA A 11 14.37 8.59 -2.75
N TYR A 12 13.74 9.77 -2.76
CA TYR A 12 12.29 9.90 -2.92
C TYR A 12 11.83 9.29 -4.25
N THR A 13 12.50 9.63 -5.35
CA THR A 13 12.15 9.17 -6.69
C THR A 13 12.28 7.66 -6.82
N VAL A 14 13.35 7.07 -6.27
CA VAL A 14 13.56 5.61 -6.30
C VAL A 14 12.50 4.89 -5.47
N ILE A 15 12.22 5.37 -4.25
CA ILE A 15 11.24 4.72 -3.36
C ILE A 15 9.84 4.84 -3.94
N MET A 16 9.38 6.05 -4.25
CA MET A 16 8.03 6.26 -4.81
C MET A 16 7.90 5.65 -6.20
N GLY A 17 8.90 5.78 -7.06
CA GLY A 17 8.88 5.18 -8.39
C GLY A 17 8.74 3.67 -8.33
N SER A 18 9.47 3.00 -7.42
CA SER A 18 9.34 1.55 -7.23
C SER A 18 7.96 1.15 -6.70
N LEU A 19 7.43 1.88 -5.70
CA LEU A 19 6.09 1.62 -5.14
C LEU A 19 4.98 1.81 -6.17
N LEU A 20 5.05 2.89 -6.95
CA LEU A 20 4.10 3.20 -8.01
C LEU A 20 4.20 2.18 -9.14
N PHE A 21 5.41 1.78 -9.53
CA PHE A 21 5.61 0.75 -10.55
C PHE A 21 5.07 -0.61 -10.10
N ALA A 22 5.33 -1.04 -8.86
CA ALA A 22 4.77 -2.27 -8.32
C ALA A 22 3.23 -2.20 -8.31
N THR A 23 2.66 -1.11 -7.84
CA THR A 23 1.21 -0.99 -7.66
C THR A 23 0.47 -0.89 -9.00
N PHE A 24 0.93 -0.04 -9.92
CA PHE A 24 0.20 0.25 -11.16
C PHE A 24 0.74 -0.48 -12.37
N GLY A 25 2.02 -0.85 -12.37
CA GLY A 25 2.65 -1.61 -13.45
C GLY A 25 2.49 -3.12 -13.29
N LEU A 26 2.46 -3.62 -12.04
CA LEU A 26 2.32 -5.04 -11.73
C LEU A 26 0.99 -5.36 -11.01
N ASN A 27 0.05 -4.41 -10.94
CA ASN A 27 -1.23 -4.53 -10.23
C ASN A 27 -1.11 -5.00 -8.76
N TRP A 28 0.03 -4.75 -8.13
CA TRP A 28 0.27 -5.23 -6.78
C TRP A 28 -0.56 -4.50 -5.74
N ASN A 29 -1.01 -5.26 -4.74
CA ASN A 29 -1.59 -4.76 -3.51
C ASN A 29 -1.20 -5.67 -2.33
N PRO A 30 -1.29 -5.19 -1.08
CA PRO A 30 -0.80 -5.93 0.10
C PRO A 30 -1.49 -7.27 0.37
N SER A 31 -2.71 -7.51 -0.13
CA SER A 31 -3.35 -8.83 0.02
C SER A 31 -2.67 -9.92 -0.81
N GLY A 32 -1.99 -9.55 -1.90
CA GLY A 32 -1.40 -10.49 -2.84
C GLY A 32 -2.43 -11.24 -3.70
N TYR A 33 -3.70 -10.86 -3.64
CA TYR A 33 -4.77 -11.40 -4.49
C TYR A 33 -5.08 -10.47 -5.67
N ASP A 34 -5.37 -11.06 -6.82
CA ASP A 34 -6.03 -10.46 -7.97
C ASP A 34 -7.16 -11.38 -8.44
N TYR A 35 -8.07 -10.85 -9.26
CA TYR A 35 -9.13 -11.65 -9.88
C TYR A 35 -9.46 -11.17 -11.28
N THR A 36 -9.93 -12.11 -12.09
CA THR A 36 -10.64 -11.84 -13.33
C THR A 36 -11.96 -12.62 -13.37
N ILE A 37 -12.98 -12.02 -13.99
CA ILE A 37 -14.30 -12.63 -14.17
C ILE A 37 -14.56 -12.75 -15.66
N ASP A 38 -14.83 -13.97 -16.12
CA ASP A 38 -15.32 -14.23 -17.47
C ASP A 38 -16.62 -15.05 -17.39
N GLY A 39 -17.76 -14.37 -17.52
CA GLY A 39 -19.07 -14.99 -17.36
C GLY A 39 -19.30 -15.53 -15.93
N GLU A 40 -19.39 -16.85 -15.81
CA GLU A 40 -19.58 -17.59 -14.54
C GLU A 40 -18.26 -18.17 -14.00
N THR A 41 -17.14 -17.88 -14.63
CA THR A 41 -15.82 -18.33 -14.21
C THR A 41 -15.09 -17.21 -13.49
N LEU A 42 -14.71 -17.46 -12.24
CA LEU A 42 -13.82 -16.62 -11.46
C LEU A 42 -12.42 -17.21 -11.50
N THR A 43 -11.46 -16.41 -11.96
CA THR A 43 -10.03 -16.74 -11.87
C THR A 43 -9.41 -15.93 -10.74
N ILE A 44 -8.93 -16.61 -9.70
CA ILE A 44 -8.20 -15.97 -8.59
C ILE A 44 -6.71 -16.16 -8.83
N GLU A 45 -5.95 -15.07 -8.80
CA GLU A 45 -4.49 -15.10 -8.88
C GLU A 45 -3.89 -14.72 -7.53
N ARG A 46 -2.96 -15.54 -7.02
CA ARG A 46 -2.29 -15.30 -5.75
C ARG A 46 -0.78 -15.22 -5.89
N GLY A 47 -0.21 -14.09 -5.51
CA GLY A 47 1.24 -13.87 -5.43
C GLY A 47 1.80 -13.06 -6.60
N LEU A 48 2.93 -12.37 -6.35
CA LEU A 48 3.50 -11.41 -7.30
C LEU A 48 4.43 -12.02 -8.36
N PHE A 49 5.20 -13.05 -7.98
CA PHE A 49 6.30 -13.57 -8.83
C PHE A 49 5.98 -14.93 -9.45
N SER A 50 5.10 -15.69 -8.82
CA SER A 50 4.60 -16.98 -9.30
C SER A 50 3.13 -17.07 -8.91
N PRO A 51 2.22 -16.44 -9.67
CA PRO A 51 0.81 -16.44 -9.35
C PRO A 51 0.29 -17.89 -9.36
N GLU A 52 -0.24 -18.34 -8.24
CA GLU A 52 -1.12 -19.51 -8.20
C GLU A 52 -2.45 -19.05 -8.81
N VAL A 53 -2.85 -19.72 -9.89
CA VAL A 53 -4.07 -19.39 -10.64
C VAL A 53 -5.07 -20.51 -10.41
N GLU A 54 -6.21 -20.18 -9.83
CA GLU A 54 -7.32 -21.11 -9.62
C GLU A 54 -8.58 -20.59 -10.30
N GLU A 55 -9.19 -21.46 -11.11
CA GLU A 55 -10.44 -21.17 -11.82
C GLU A 55 -11.58 -21.92 -11.14
N SER A 56 -12.61 -21.21 -10.69
CA SER A 56 -13.80 -21.79 -10.10
C SER A 56 -15.08 -21.30 -10.79
N ASN A 57 -16.05 -22.21 -10.94
CA ASN A 57 -17.39 -21.84 -11.38
C ASN A 57 -18.16 -21.30 -10.17
N ILE A 58 -18.58 -20.04 -10.25
CA ILE A 58 -19.21 -19.30 -9.14
C ILE A 58 -20.74 -19.42 -9.11
N SER A 59 -21.36 -20.27 -9.94
CA SER A 59 -22.80 -20.60 -9.91
C SER A 59 -23.35 -20.76 -8.50
N ASP A 60 -22.66 -21.53 -7.67
CA ASP A 60 -23.16 -21.95 -6.34
C ASP A 60 -22.64 -21.05 -5.21
N ASN A 61 -21.63 -20.22 -5.47
CA ASN A 61 -20.92 -19.38 -4.49
C ASN A 61 -20.93 -17.88 -4.87
N GLN A 62 -21.99 -17.41 -5.54
CA GLN A 62 -22.07 -16.02 -6.02
C GLN A 62 -21.97 -14.98 -4.89
N SER A 63 -22.48 -15.30 -3.70
CA SER A 63 -22.45 -14.41 -2.54
C SER A 63 -21.03 -14.23 -2.02
N GLU A 64 -20.29 -15.33 -1.88
CA GLU A 64 -18.89 -15.37 -1.43
C GLU A 64 -18.00 -14.65 -2.44
N ALA A 65 -18.22 -14.88 -3.73
CA ALA A 65 -17.52 -14.17 -4.80
C ALA A 65 -17.73 -12.66 -4.71
N LEU A 66 -18.98 -12.20 -4.52
CA LEU A 66 -19.29 -10.78 -4.34
C LEU A 66 -18.54 -10.18 -3.12
N LEU A 67 -18.58 -10.87 -1.98
CA LEU A 67 -17.91 -10.42 -0.75
C LEU A 67 -16.39 -10.36 -0.92
N PHE A 68 -15.79 -11.37 -1.56
CA PHE A 68 -14.38 -11.38 -1.92
C PHE A 68 -14.01 -10.17 -2.79
N TYR A 69 -14.79 -9.84 -3.83
CA TYR A 69 -14.54 -8.67 -4.67
C TYR A 69 -14.63 -7.35 -3.92
N LEU A 70 -15.62 -7.22 -3.02
CA LEU A 70 -15.82 -6.02 -2.23
C LEU A 70 -14.63 -5.78 -1.29
N GLU A 71 -14.18 -6.81 -0.58
CA GLU A 71 -13.04 -6.68 0.32
C GLU A 71 -11.73 -6.47 -0.43
N LEU A 72 -11.53 -7.10 -1.60
CA LEU A 72 -10.35 -6.81 -2.42
C LEU A 72 -10.35 -5.38 -2.96
N SER A 73 -11.51 -4.86 -3.36
CA SER A 73 -11.66 -3.46 -3.79
C SER A 73 -11.34 -2.49 -2.65
N LYS A 74 -11.81 -2.79 -1.43
CA LYS A 74 -11.53 -2.02 -0.22
C LYS A 74 -10.03 -2.03 0.11
N GLU A 75 -9.38 -3.18 0.01
CA GLU A 75 -7.91 -3.30 0.16
C GLU A 75 -7.16 -2.43 -0.85
N ARG A 76 -7.54 -2.51 -2.14
CA ARG A 76 -6.93 -1.68 -3.19
C ARG A 76 -7.14 -0.20 -2.94
N SER A 77 -8.31 0.18 -2.42
CA SER A 77 -8.60 1.57 -2.05
C SER A 77 -7.72 2.01 -0.88
N GLN A 78 -7.63 1.20 0.18
CA GLN A 78 -6.77 1.48 1.33
C GLN A 78 -5.30 1.60 0.93
N TRP A 79 -4.81 0.70 0.06
CA TRP A 79 -3.45 0.77 -0.45
C TRP A 79 -3.16 2.06 -1.25
N LYS A 80 -4.13 2.57 -2.02
CA LYS A 80 -3.98 3.87 -2.72
C LYS A 80 -3.93 5.05 -1.74
N VAL A 81 -4.67 4.98 -0.64
CA VAL A 81 -4.57 5.96 0.45
C VAL A 81 -3.18 5.91 1.08
N ASP A 82 -2.68 4.71 1.36
CA ASP A 82 -1.33 4.49 1.89
C ASP A 82 -0.25 5.05 0.99
N LEU A 83 -0.29 4.80 -0.31
CA LEU A 83 0.63 5.40 -1.28
C LEU A 83 0.60 6.93 -1.27
N THR A 84 -0.59 7.50 -1.12
CA THR A 84 -0.76 8.96 -1.02
C THR A 84 -0.10 9.49 0.25
N VAL A 85 -0.34 8.84 1.39
CA VAL A 85 0.22 9.23 2.68
C VAL A 85 1.74 9.04 2.71
N ILE A 86 2.26 7.94 2.17
CA ILE A 86 3.70 7.72 2.00
C ILE A 86 4.28 8.83 1.11
N GLY A 87 3.65 9.12 -0.03
CA GLY A 87 4.08 10.19 -0.94
C GLY A 87 4.15 11.56 -0.28
N LEU A 88 3.24 11.85 0.66
CA LEU A 88 3.21 13.09 1.43
C LEU A 88 4.21 13.10 2.58
N LEU A 89 4.36 12.00 3.34
CA LEU A 89 5.21 11.93 4.53
C LEU A 89 6.69 11.68 4.22
N LEU A 90 6.99 10.92 3.17
CA LEU A 90 8.35 10.52 2.82
C LEU A 90 9.32 11.70 2.64
N PRO A 91 8.95 12.82 1.98
CA PRO A 91 9.82 13.99 1.91
C PRO A 91 10.18 14.54 3.30
N PHE A 92 9.21 14.59 4.23
CA PHE A 92 9.46 15.07 5.59
C PHE A 92 10.39 14.13 6.36
N LEU A 93 10.21 12.81 6.19
CA LEU A 93 11.07 11.78 6.77
C LEU A 93 12.51 11.91 6.25
N LEU A 94 12.70 12.03 4.93
CA LEU A 94 14.02 12.22 4.31
C LEU A 94 14.70 13.52 4.78
N LEU A 95 13.93 14.60 4.96
CA LEU A 95 14.45 15.88 5.44
C LEU A 95 14.90 15.85 6.91
N MET A 96 14.57 14.82 7.70
CA MET A 96 15.12 14.65 9.06
C MET A 96 16.64 14.49 9.07
N PHE A 97 17.22 14.03 7.97
CA PHE A 97 18.66 13.83 7.77
C PHE A 97 19.38 15.06 7.23
N VAL A 98 18.64 16.07 6.75
CA VAL A 98 19.18 17.33 6.21
C VAL A 98 18.58 18.53 6.95
N PRO A 99 19.01 18.78 8.21
CA PRO A 99 18.37 19.73 9.10
C PRO A 99 18.37 21.19 8.60
N ALA A 100 19.29 21.56 7.70
CA ALA A 100 19.36 22.90 7.12
C ALA A 100 18.23 23.19 6.12
N LYS A 101 17.60 22.14 5.57
CA LYS A 101 16.56 22.22 4.54
C LYS A 101 15.17 21.82 5.06
N ARG A 102 15.05 21.51 6.36
CA ARG A 102 13.77 21.15 6.97
C ARG A 102 12.76 22.31 6.84
N PRO A 103 11.47 22.01 6.65
CA PRO A 103 10.44 23.02 6.70
C PRO A 103 10.29 23.55 8.14
N PHE A 104 9.75 24.76 8.29
CA PHE A 104 9.47 25.39 9.58
C PHE A 104 10.67 25.52 10.54
N LYS A 105 11.90 25.54 10.00
CA LYS A 105 13.13 25.52 10.82
C LYS A 105 13.25 26.65 11.84
N GLU A 106 12.59 27.78 11.58
CA GLU A 106 12.56 28.99 12.42
C GLU A 106 11.57 28.86 13.58
N LYS A 107 10.50 28.09 13.42
CA LYS A 107 9.43 27.93 14.41
C LYS A 107 9.51 26.62 15.18
N VAL A 108 10.08 25.58 14.56
CA VAL A 108 10.12 24.22 15.12
C VAL A 108 11.57 23.78 15.35
N PRO A 109 11.97 23.52 16.62
CA PRO A 109 13.27 22.96 16.94
C PRO A 109 13.50 21.60 16.28
N LYS A 110 14.76 21.24 16.05
CA LYS A 110 15.14 20.00 15.34
C LYS A 110 14.54 18.74 15.94
N ASN A 111 14.57 18.65 17.27
CA ASN A 111 14.13 17.46 18.01
C ASN A 111 12.60 17.33 17.94
N TRP A 112 11.87 18.45 18.03
CA TRP A 112 10.43 18.49 17.84
C TRP A 112 10.02 18.10 16.43
N TYR A 113 10.71 18.61 15.41
CA TYR A 113 10.45 18.20 14.03
C TYR A 113 10.58 16.68 13.86
N ARG A 114 11.68 16.09 14.35
CA ARG A 114 11.89 14.64 14.30
C ARG A 114 10.82 13.88 15.06
N LEU A 115 10.47 14.33 16.27
CA LEU A 115 9.44 13.69 17.09
C LEU A 115 8.08 13.70 16.39
N ILE A 116 7.68 14.85 15.83
CA ILE A 116 6.39 15.01 15.15
C ILE A 116 6.32 14.15 13.89
N VAL A 117 7.35 14.23 13.03
CA VAL A 117 7.36 13.49 11.76
C VAL A 117 7.44 11.99 11.99
N SER A 118 8.34 11.53 12.87
CA SER A 118 8.42 10.10 13.22
C SER A 118 7.17 9.63 13.94
N GLY A 119 6.60 10.43 14.85
CA GLY A 119 5.37 10.10 15.54
C GLY A 119 4.19 9.95 14.58
N ALA A 120 4.02 10.89 13.65
CA ALA A 120 3.01 10.79 12.59
C ALA A 120 3.21 9.54 11.73
N ALA A 121 4.44 9.22 11.33
CA ALA A 121 4.73 8.02 10.56
C ALA A 121 4.39 6.73 11.35
N VAL A 122 4.81 6.63 12.61
CA VAL A 122 4.53 5.45 13.46
C VAL A 122 3.03 5.28 13.70
N LEU A 123 2.31 6.35 14.02
CA LEU A 123 0.86 6.32 14.21
C LEU A 123 0.14 5.87 12.93
N TYR A 124 0.55 6.40 11.79
CA TYR A 124 -0.04 6.01 10.51
C TYR A 124 0.26 4.55 10.17
N ILE A 125 1.51 4.09 10.35
CA ILE A 125 1.88 2.69 10.12
C ILE A 125 1.04 1.76 11.01
N ALA A 126 0.89 2.08 12.31
CA ALA A 126 0.09 1.26 13.22
C ALA A 126 -1.38 1.19 12.77
N TYR A 127 -1.94 2.32 12.34
CA TYR A 127 -3.30 2.38 11.80
C TYR A 127 -3.45 1.56 10.50
N SER A 128 -2.59 1.80 9.51
CA SER A 128 -2.61 1.13 8.20
C SER A 128 -2.42 -0.38 8.32
N VAL A 129 -1.44 -0.84 9.10
CA VAL A 129 -1.19 -2.27 9.31
C VAL A 129 -2.41 -2.96 9.91
N THR A 130 -3.06 -2.33 10.90
CA THR A 130 -4.26 -2.90 11.52
C THR A 130 -5.40 -3.05 10.51
N GLN A 131 -5.62 -2.03 9.67
CA GLN A 131 -6.65 -2.08 8.62
C GLN A 131 -6.35 -3.16 7.57
N HIS A 132 -5.11 -3.25 7.10
CA HIS A 132 -4.72 -4.28 6.14
C HIS A 132 -4.87 -5.69 6.70
N VAL A 133 -4.48 -5.93 7.96
CA VAL A 133 -4.66 -7.24 8.59
C VAL A 133 -6.14 -7.63 8.63
N GLU A 134 -7.02 -6.72 9.03
CA GLU A 134 -8.46 -6.97 9.08
C GLU A 134 -9.05 -7.28 7.69
N ILE A 135 -8.71 -6.49 6.68
CA ILE A 135 -9.22 -6.68 5.32
C ILE A 135 -8.65 -7.97 4.71
N ILE A 136 -7.36 -8.26 4.89
CA ILE A 136 -6.71 -9.47 4.37
C ILE A 136 -7.30 -10.73 5.03
N GLU A 137 -7.63 -10.68 6.31
CA GLU A 137 -8.32 -11.80 6.99
C GLU A 137 -9.68 -12.08 6.35
N GLN A 138 -10.47 -11.04 6.07
CA GLN A 138 -11.77 -11.15 5.38
C GLN A 138 -11.62 -11.66 3.94
N ILE A 139 -10.63 -11.16 3.18
CA ILE A 139 -10.32 -11.65 1.83
C ILE A 139 -10.01 -13.15 1.87
N ASN A 140 -9.17 -13.59 2.80
CA ASN A 140 -8.83 -15.02 2.94
C ASN A 140 -10.04 -15.87 3.33
N GLU A 141 -10.92 -15.36 4.19
CA GLU A 141 -12.15 -16.06 4.59
C GLU A 141 -13.09 -16.28 3.40
N TYR A 142 -13.29 -15.24 2.58
CA TYR A 142 -14.15 -15.32 1.38
C TYR A 142 -13.48 -16.03 0.21
N ALA A 143 -12.15 -16.06 0.13
CA ALA A 143 -11.43 -16.81 -0.90
C ALA A 143 -11.50 -18.33 -0.66
N LYS A 144 -11.45 -18.81 0.59
CA LYS A 144 -11.46 -20.26 0.92
C LYS A 144 -12.55 -21.09 0.24
N PRO A 145 -13.83 -20.67 0.18
CA PRO A 145 -14.86 -21.44 -0.52
C PRO A 145 -14.80 -21.32 -2.06
N LEU A 146 -13.96 -20.42 -2.60
CA LEU A 146 -13.79 -20.15 -4.03
C LEU A 146 -12.56 -20.86 -4.63
N LEU A 147 -11.72 -21.45 -3.78
CA LEU A 147 -10.53 -22.24 -4.06
C LEU A 147 -10.84 -23.73 -3.80
#